data_AF-K6YIR1-F1
#
_entry.id   AF-K6YIR1-F1
#
_cell.length_a   1.000
_cell.length_b   1.000
_cell.length_c   1.000
_cell.angle_alpha   90.00
_cell.angle_beta   90.00
_cell.angle_gamma   90.00
#
_symmetry.space_group_name_H-M   'P 1'
#
loop_
_entity.id
_entity.type
_entity.pdbx_description
1 polymer ?
#
loop_
_entity_poly.entity_id
_entity_poly.type
_entity_poly.pdbx_seq_one_letter_code
_entity_poly.pdbx_strand_id
1 'polypeptide(L)' 'MYGEPSQTLNMGDSFNGVPYLLIDSAFSAATDTLLLPYTIYSQATKGSIKVN' A
#
# COMPACT_ATOMS: atom_id res chain seq x y z
N MET A 1 -17.24 -13.54 -34.41
CA MET A 1 -16.09 -14.16 -33.71
C MET A 1 -15.71 -13.24 -32.57
N TYR A 2 -15.93 -13.65 -31.33
CA TYR A 2 -15.47 -12.90 -30.16
C TYR A 2 -14.03 -13.34 -29.89
N GLY A 3 -13.08 -12.40 -30.00
CA GLY A 3 -11.67 -12.67 -29.74
C GLY A 3 -11.47 -13.08 -28.27
N GLU A 4 -10.59 -14.05 -28.04
CA GLU A 4 -10.26 -14.52 -26.70
C GLU A 4 -9.70 -13.36 -25.86
N PRO A 5 -10.10 -13.22 -24.59
CA PRO A 5 -9.56 -12.17 -23.73
C PRO A 5 -8.05 -12.37 -23.59
N SER A 6 -7.29 -11.30 -23.84
CA SER A 6 -5.85 -11.30 -23.68
C SER A 6 -5.47 -11.71 -22.26
N GLN A 7 -4.72 -12.82 -22.11
CA GLN A 7 -4.19 -13.29 -20.83
C GLN A 7 -2.95 -12.51 -20.38
N THR A 8 -2.64 -11.38 -21.03
CA THR A 8 -1.58 -10.48 -20.60
C THR A 8 -1.95 -9.89 -19.24
N LEU A 9 -1.45 -10.50 -18.17
CA LEU A 9 -1.47 -9.92 -16.84
C LEU A 9 -0.70 -8.60 -16.92
N ASN A 10 -1.44 -7.49 -16.89
CA ASN A 10 -0.88 -6.16 -16.70
C ASN A 10 -0.37 -6.07 -15.26
N MET A 11 0.76 -6.70 -14.95
CA MET A 11 1.39 -6.65 -13.63
C MET A 11 2.07 -5.29 -13.34
N GLY A 12 1.76 -4.27 -14.14
CA GLY A 12 2.48 -3.00 -14.13
C GLY A 12 3.90 -3.17 -14.65
N ASP A 13 4.62 -2.05 -14.66
CA ASP A 13 6.04 -2.03 -15.00
C ASP A 13 6.84 -2.79 -13.92
N SER A 14 8.08 -3.17 -14.22
CA SER A 14 8.92 -3.92 -13.28
C SER A 14 10.31 -3.33 -13.22
N PHE A 15 10.83 -3.17 -12.00
CA PHE A 15 12.21 -2.70 -11.79
C PHE A 15 13.11 -3.91 -11.51
N ASN A 16 14.07 -4.16 -12.39
CA ASN A 16 15.06 -5.23 -12.23
C ASN A 16 14.42 -6.62 -11.97
N GLY A 17 13.32 -6.94 -12.66
CA GLY A 17 12.60 -8.20 -12.50
C GLY A 17 11.67 -8.27 -11.27
N VAL A 18 11.59 -7.20 -10.47
CA VAL A 18 10.64 -7.05 -9.37
C VAL A 18 9.43 -6.26 -9.86
N PRO A 19 8.22 -6.82 -9.84
CA PRO A 19 7.00 -6.08 -10.17
C PRO A 19 6.80 -4.90 -9.22
N TYR A 20 6.48 -3.70 -9.73
CA TYR A 20 6.20 -2.54 -8.88
C TYR A 20 5.06 -2.79 -7.89
N LEU A 21 4.08 -3.65 -8.25
CA LEU A 21 3.01 -4.08 -7.36
C LEU A 21 3.53 -4.69 -6.04
N LEU A 22 4.64 -5.43 -6.07
CA LEU A 22 5.24 -6.02 -4.86
C LEU A 22 5.91 -4.96 -4.00
N ILE A 23 6.55 -3.98 -4.64
CA ILE A 23 7.19 -2.86 -3.95
C ILE A 23 6.11 -2.01 -3.27
N ASP A 24 5.08 -1.61 -4.01
CA ASP A 24 3.96 -0.82 -3.54
C ASP A 24 3.23 -1.50 -2.36
N SER A 25 2.92 -2.80 -2.50
CA SER A 25 2.29 -3.57 -1.42
C SER A 25 3.16 -3.67 -0.16
N ALA A 26 4.48 -3.83 -0.30
CA ALA A 26 5.39 -3.82 0.84
C ALA A 26 5.39 -2.47 1.58
N PHE A 27 5.39 -1.35 0.85
CA PHE A 27 5.29 -0.02 1.44
C PHE A 27 3.94 0.22 2.10
N SER A 28 2.83 -0.21 1.49
CA SER A 28 1.50 -0.11 2.09
C SER A 28 1.41 -0.88 3.41
N ALA A 29 1.88 -2.14 3.44
CA ALA A 29 1.88 -2.95 4.66
C ALA A 29 2.79 -2.36 5.76
N ALA A 30 3.98 -1.87 5.38
CA ALA A 30 4.89 -1.20 6.32
C ALA A 30 4.26 0.08 6.88
N THR A 31 3.60 0.85 6.03
CA THR A 31 2.90 2.08 6.40
C THR A 31 1.80 1.79 7.42
N ASP A 32 0.95 0.79 7.18
CA ASP A 32 -0.08 0.39 8.15
C ASP A 32 0.52 -0.07 9.48
N THR A 33 1.64 -0.80 9.43
CA THR A 33 2.33 -1.31 10.62
C THR A 33 2.99 -0.20 11.43
N LEU A 34 3.45 0.89 10.80
CA LEU A 34 4.16 1.99 11.48
C LEU A 34 3.24 3.14 11.86
N LEU A 35 2.32 3.52 10.97
CA LEU A 35 1.42 4.66 11.19
C LEU A 35 0.36 4.35 12.25
N LEU A 36 -0.19 3.13 12.30
CA LEU A 36 -1.21 2.80 13.29
C LEU A 36 -0.67 2.86 14.72
N PRO A 37 0.45 2.22 15.08
CA PRO A 37 1.02 2.33 16.43
C PRO A 37 1.46 3.75 16.77
N TYR A 38 2.04 4.48 15.81
CA TYR A 38 2.42 5.88 16.02
C TYR A 38 1.20 6.77 16.29
N THR A 39 0.10 6.54 15.58
CA THR A 39 -1.17 7.25 15.76
C THR A 39 -1.77 6.95 17.14
N ILE A 40 -1.71 5.70 17.61
CA ILE A 40 -2.15 5.33 18.96
C ILE A 40 -1.26 6.01 20.03
N TYR A 41 0.07 5.92 19.90
CA TYR A 41 1.01 6.52 20.83
C TYR A 41 0.86 8.05 20.93
N SER A 42 0.72 8.72 19.79
CA SER A 42 0.53 10.17 19.73
C SER A 42 -0.80 10.60 20.36
N GLN A 43 -1.89 9.86 20.14
CA GLN A 43 -3.17 10.12 20.81
C GLN A 43 -3.09 9.91 22.32
N ALA A 44 -2.40 8.85 22.77
CA ALA A 44 -2.18 8.59 24.19
C ALA A 44 -1.36 9.69 24.87
N THR A 45 -0.39 10.27 24.15
CA THR A 45 0.54 11.27 24.71
C THR A 45 0.01 12.70 24.60
N LYS A 46 -0.63 13.04 23.48
CA LYS A 46 -1.01 14.43 23.14
C LYS A 46 -2.52 14.70 23.29
N GLY A 47 -3.31 13.68 23.64
CA GLY A 47 -4.77 13.75 23.65
C GLY A 47 -5.38 13.48 22.27
N SER A 48 -6.71 13.32 22.20
CA SER A 48 -7.43 13.01 20.96
C SER A 48 -7.16 14.02 19.85
N ILE A 49 -7.12 13.54 18.60
CA ILE A 49 -7.06 14.39 17.42
C ILE A 49 -8.28 15.32 17.44
N LYS A 50 -8.03 16.61 17.64
CA LYS A 50 -9.07 17.63 17.63
C LYS A 50 -9.35 17.98 16.16
N VAL A 51 -10.39 17.37 15.61
CA VAL A 51 -10.95 17.79 14.32
C VAL A 51 -11.77 19.07 14.56
N ASN A 52 -11.43 20.13 13.83
CA ASN A 52 -12.23 21.36 13.75
C ASN A 52 -12.77 21.48 12.34
#